data_AF-A0A202DVH9-F1
#
_entry.id   AF-A0A202DVH9-F1
#
_cell.length_a   1.000
_cell.length_b   1.000
_cell.length_c   1.000
_cell.angle_alpha   90.00
_cell.angle_beta   90.00
_cell.angle_gamma   90.00
#
_symmetry.space_group_name_H-M   'P 1'
#
loop_
_entity.id
_entity.type
_entity.pdbx_description
1 polymer ?
#
loop_
_entity_poly.entity_id
_entity_poly.type
_entity_poly.pdbx_seq_one_letter_code
_entity_poly.pdbx_strand_id
1 'polypeptide(L)'
;MEDNSSPALNNTLVFLTAFGLLVYSLLVYLPLASFPLVFQVSEAREGVVVNEILRSGDFILPLRNGEIVPSKPILFHWISAVAACLGGSCERIDEFYLRLPSVLAGSFMLLTTFLIGAWIAGRVAGLVSALLLLSTYGFNRLTLDGRVDMVFSALVVAVISYWIFALRRVLEREQNLSHMPNKDIALMSAFTGLGVLAKGPLAYVLPSLIILPTALIYFGWRGIKDLFRPALLLAVLLPLPWYLLATLSGSSSFLFRHVLFENVNRFFGRVDKAGKPFYFYLEHFWSQVGPLSLVFVALVGFLIWQKFASERTTASGFFPGGERARYGQILFVFWIAVFFVFFSVSDGKRRGYLLPMLPAVSLSLGVGLVESWRMLHADKKVRIRSMLQDGPWSKLVAALPLTIIVITASFFVLPIVPKFLLSVAGAKFADTVVSLGVALSHRASFVLVLFVALSVLTMYFLKRSKEDGGGAITNLGLVFLLSNSFSRLCQSWIGTERCYSWLQRFCVLGCIHAAKRLKTNFHQGTIR
;
A
#
# COMPACT_ATOMS: atom_id res chain seq x y z
N MET A 1 1.45 -21.62 -20.45
CA MET A 1 1.07 -20.94 -21.70
C MET A 1 2.04 -19.79 -21.86
N GLU A 2 3.11 -20.00 -22.61
CA GLU A 2 3.90 -18.87 -23.11
C GLU A 2 3.00 -18.09 -24.07
N ASP A 3 2.93 -16.79 -23.85
CA ASP A 3 2.14 -15.87 -24.65
C ASP A 3 2.83 -15.75 -26.02
N ASN A 4 2.43 -16.58 -26.99
CA ASN A 4 2.92 -16.59 -28.37
C ASN A 4 2.52 -15.33 -29.17
N SER A 5 2.18 -14.24 -28.49
CA SER A 5 1.91 -12.96 -29.13
C SER A 5 3.20 -12.31 -29.64
N SER A 6 3.11 -11.64 -30.77
CA SER A 6 4.23 -10.84 -31.27
C SER A 6 4.64 -9.79 -30.22
N PRO A 7 5.92 -9.41 -30.13
CA PRO A 7 6.38 -8.40 -29.15
C PRO A 7 5.59 -7.09 -29.23
N ALA A 8 5.15 -6.71 -30.43
CA ALA A 8 4.29 -5.56 -30.67
C ALA A 8 2.92 -5.72 -30.01
N LEU A 9 2.26 -6.87 -30.17
CA LEU A 9 0.96 -7.15 -29.55
C LEU A 9 1.05 -7.13 -28.02
N ASN A 10 2.11 -7.71 -27.44
CA ASN A 10 2.32 -7.69 -25.99
C ASN A 10 2.54 -6.25 -25.48
N ASN A 11 3.34 -5.44 -26.16
CA ASN A 11 3.53 -4.02 -25.80
C ASN A 11 2.23 -3.23 -25.86
N THR A 12 1.40 -3.43 -26.89
CA THR A 12 0.07 -2.83 -27.00
C THR A 12 -0.83 -3.25 -25.84
N LEU A 13 -0.85 -4.54 -25.49
CA LEU A 13 -1.64 -5.04 -24.37
C LEU A 13 -1.18 -4.48 -23.02
N VAL A 14 0.13 -4.35 -22.81
CA VAL A 14 0.68 -3.71 -21.60
C VAL A 14 0.25 -2.24 -21.55
N PHE A 15 0.37 -1.50 -22.64
CA PHE A 15 -0.07 -0.11 -22.73
C PHE A 15 -1.57 0.06 -22.45
N LEU A 16 -2.42 -0.74 -23.09
CA LEU A 16 -3.87 -0.70 -22.87
C LEU A 16 -4.24 -1.06 -21.44
N THR A 17 -3.56 -2.04 -20.83
CA THR A 17 -3.81 -2.42 -19.42
C THR A 17 -3.36 -1.31 -18.48
N ALA A 18 -2.20 -0.70 -18.72
CA ALA A 18 -1.70 0.46 -17.98
C ALA A 18 -2.67 1.65 -18.06
N PHE A 19 -3.13 1.97 -19.27
CA PHE A 19 -4.10 3.03 -19.51
C PHE A 19 -5.44 2.74 -18.82
N GLY A 20 -5.95 1.52 -18.95
CA GLY A 20 -7.17 1.09 -18.28
C GLY A 20 -7.07 1.17 -16.75
N LEU A 21 -5.94 0.78 -16.16
CA LEU A 21 -5.67 0.91 -14.73
C LEU A 21 -5.61 2.37 -14.28
N LEU A 22 -4.99 3.24 -15.07
CA LEU A 22 -4.93 4.67 -14.79
C LEU A 22 -6.32 5.29 -14.81
N VAL A 23 -7.08 5.04 -15.88
CA VAL A 23 -8.46 5.53 -16.02
C VAL A 23 -9.33 5.01 -14.87
N TYR A 24 -9.28 3.71 -14.58
CA TYR A 24 -10.00 3.11 -13.45
C TYR A 24 -9.64 3.79 -12.12
N SER A 25 -8.34 3.97 -11.85
CA SER A 25 -7.87 4.60 -10.61
C SER A 25 -8.37 6.04 -10.47
N LEU A 26 -8.32 6.82 -11.54
CA LEU A 26 -8.79 8.21 -11.54
C LEU A 26 -10.32 8.29 -11.39
N LEU A 27 -11.07 7.45 -12.11
CA LEU A 27 -12.53 7.35 -12.00
C LEU A 27 -13.00 7.01 -10.60
N VAL A 28 -12.22 6.20 -9.87
CA VAL A 28 -12.52 5.82 -8.51
C VAL A 28 -12.12 6.90 -7.50
N TYR A 29 -10.89 7.39 -7.57
CA TYR A 29 -10.36 8.26 -6.52
C TYR A 29 -10.77 9.73 -6.67
N LEU A 30 -10.93 10.26 -7.89
CA LEU A 30 -11.29 11.67 -8.07
C LEU A 30 -12.65 12.02 -7.43
N PRO A 31 -13.74 11.25 -7.64
CA PRO A 31 -15.01 11.55 -6.96
C PRO A 31 -14.94 11.39 -5.44
N LEU A 32 -14.10 10.48 -4.95
CA LEU A 32 -13.90 10.27 -3.52
C LEU A 32 -13.06 11.38 -2.88
N ALA A 33 -12.20 12.06 -3.64
CA ALA A 33 -11.40 13.18 -3.17
C ALA A 33 -12.30 14.35 -2.73
N SER A 34 -13.44 14.55 -3.40
CA SER A 34 -14.43 15.59 -3.07
C SER A 34 -15.26 15.32 -1.81
N PHE A 35 -14.92 14.32 -0.99
CA PHE A 35 -15.66 14.07 0.24
C PHE A 35 -15.60 15.28 1.20
N PRO A 36 -16.75 15.84 1.65
CA PRO A 36 -16.82 17.21 2.17
C PRO A 36 -16.34 17.40 3.62
N LEU A 37 -15.40 16.59 4.11
CA LEU A 37 -14.90 16.67 5.48
C LEU A 37 -13.42 16.30 5.58
N VAL A 38 -12.66 17.12 6.31
CA VAL A 38 -11.27 16.86 6.72
C VAL A 38 -11.27 16.36 8.17
N PHE A 39 -10.99 15.07 8.36
CA PHE A 39 -11.07 14.44 9.68
C PHE A 39 -9.75 14.40 10.44
N GLN A 40 -8.62 14.59 9.74
CA GLN A 40 -7.30 14.45 10.33
C GLN A 40 -6.65 15.80 10.52
N VAL A 41 -6.16 16.05 11.75
CA VAL A 41 -5.37 17.25 12.06
C VAL A 41 -4.16 17.39 11.13
N SER A 42 -3.56 16.27 10.69
CA SER A 42 -2.46 16.31 9.73
C SER A 42 -2.86 16.82 8.36
N GLU A 43 -4.05 16.43 7.86
CA GLU A 43 -4.56 16.89 6.56
C GLU A 43 -4.96 18.37 6.64
N ALA A 44 -5.65 18.76 7.71
CA ALA A 44 -6.03 20.15 7.95
C ALA A 44 -4.81 21.09 8.01
N ARG A 45 -3.69 20.63 8.61
CA ARG A 45 -2.45 21.42 8.66
C ARG A 45 -1.88 21.72 7.28
N GLU A 46 -1.90 20.77 6.35
CA GLU A 46 -1.44 21.03 4.98
C GLU A 46 -2.42 21.99 4.28
N GLY A 47 -3.73 21.83 4.48
CA GLY A 47 -4.75 22.73 3.93
C GLY A 47 -4.63 24.18 4.42
N VAL A 48 -4.25 24.41 5.69
CA VAL A 48 -3.97 25.76 6.21
C VAL A 48 -2.79 26.40 5.49
N VAL A 49 -1.73 25.65 5.22
CA VAL A 49 -0.57 26.16 4.48
C VAL A 49 -0.96 26.50 3.03
N VAL A 50 -1.77 25.65 2.37
CA VAL A 50 -2.26 25.94 1.02
C VAL A 50 -3.12 27.20 1.01
N ASN A 51 -4.04 27.36 1.97
CA ASN A 51 -4.83 28.59 2.09
C ASN A 51 -3.97 29.83 2.30
N GLU A 52 -2.88 29.73 3.04
CA GLU A 52 -1.96 30.85 3.23
C GLU A 52 -1.30 31.25 1.91
N ILE A 53 -0.87 30.28 1.09
CA ILE A 53 -0.35 30.55 -0.27
C ILE A 53 -1.39 31.28 -1.11
N LEU A 54 -2.64 30.77 -1.11
CA LEU A 54 -3.73 31.33 -1.91
C LEU A 54 -4.09 32.77 -1.48
N ARG A 55 -4.05 33.07 -0.18
CA ARG A 55 -4.42 34.38 0.36
C ARG A 55 -3.30 35.42 0.26
N SER A 56 -2.08 35.03 0.60
CA SER A 56 -0.94 35.95 0.69
C SER A 56 -0.15 36.07 -0.62
N GLY A 57 -0.26 35.08 -1.51
CA GLY A 57 0.62 34.94 -2.66
C GLY A 57 2.06 34.55 -2.30
N ASP A 58 2.36 34.20 -1.03
CA ASP A 58 3.69 33.74 -0.62
C ASP A 58 3.89 32.26 -0.97
N PHE A 59 4.60 32.01 -2.06
CA PHE A 59 5.00 30.66 -2.50
C PHE A 59 6.33 30.20 -1.88
N ILE A 60 7.02 31.02 -1.10
CA ILE A 60 8.33 30.68 -0.54
C ILE A 60 8.17 30.11 0.87
N LEU A 61 7.61 30.86 1.82
CA LEU A 61 7.49 30.40 3.21
C LEU A 61 6.14 30.82 3.84
N PRO A 62 5.02 30.25 3.35
CA PRO A 62 3.69 30.56 3.88
C PRO A 62 3.56 30.16 5.36
N LEU A 63 3.64 31.13 6.26
CA LEU A 63 3.55 30.91 7.70
C LEU A 63 2.11 30.57 8.10
N ARG A 64 1.93 29.46 8.81
CA ARG A 64 0.61 29.12 9.32
C ARG A 64 0.18 30.15 10.36
N ASN A 65 -0.95 30.79 10.11
CA ASN A 65 -1.48 31.89 10.93
C ASN A 65 -0.47 33.05 11.06
N GLY A 66 0.39 33.29 10.06
CA GLY A 66 1.38 34.37 10.08
C GLY A 66 2.59 34.17 11.00
N GLU A 67 2.60 33.15 11.85
CA GLU A 67 3.63 32.99 12.89
C GLU A 67 4.37 31.64 12.83
N ILE A 68 3.67 30.57 12.44
CA ILE A 68 4.19 29.21 12.60
C ILE A 68 4.79 28.71 11.29
N VAL A 69 6.11 28.53 11.29
CA VAL A 69 6.85 27.88 10.19
C VAL A 69 6.26 26.48 9.91
N PRO A 70 5.85 26.19 8.65
CA PRO A 70 5.37 24.85 8.29
C PRO A 70 6.38 23.76 8.64
N SER A 71 5.94 22.55 8.93
CA SER A 71 6.86 21.46 9.32
C SER A 71 7.46 20.69 8.15
N LYS A 72 7.02 20.98 6.92
CA LYS A 72 7.31 20.22 5.71
C LYS A 72 7.66 21.18 4.57
N PRO A 73 8.53 20.78 3.64
CA PRO A 73 8.85 21.61 2.49
C PRO A 73 7.66 21.69 1.51
N ILE A 74 7.79 22.58 0.52
CA ILE A 74 6.63 23.24 -0.09
C ILE A 74 5.96 22.49 -1.24
N LEU A 75 6.58 21.44 -1.83
CA LEU A 75 6.15 20.88 -3.12
C LEU A 75 4.68 20.45 -3.15
N PHE A 76 4.23 19.74 -2.12
CA PHE A 76 2.82 19.32 -2.04
C PHE A 76 1.86 20.51 -2.08
N HIS A 77 2.20 21.58 -1.34
CA HIS A 77 1.40 22.78 -1.24
C HIS A 77 1.36 23.55 -2.55
N TRP A 78 2.47 23.62 -3.29
CA TRP A 78 2.50 24.18 -4.64
C TRP A 78 1.58 23.43 -5.60
N ILE A 79 1.65 22.10 -5.65
CA ILE A 79 0.79 21.30 -6.53
C ILE A 79 -0.68 21.55 -6.18
N SER A 80 -1.02 21.57 -4.89
CA SER A 80 -2.39 21.80 -4.42
C SER A 80 -2.89 23.22 -4.72
N ALA A 81 -2.10 24.25 -4.43
CA ALA A 81 -2.45 25.65 -4.69
C ALA A 81 -2.62 25.93 -6.19
N VAL A 82 -1.70 25.46 -7.02
CA VAL A 82 -1.79 25.59 -8.48
C VAL A 82 -3.04 24.88 -9.01
N ALA A 83 -3.32 23.66 -8.53
CA ALA A 83 -4.53 22.95 -8.93
C ALA A 83 -5.81 23.71 -8.53
N ALA A 84 -5.84 24.30 -7.33
CA ALA A 84 -6.97 25.10 -6.88
C ALA A 84 -7.19 26.33 -7.77
N CYS A 85 -6.14 27.09 -8.09
CA CYS A 85 -6.25 28.26 -8.94
C CYS A 85 -6.65 27.91 -10.39
N LEU A 86 -6.09 26.84 -10.97
CA LEU A 86 -6.52 26.34 -12.28
C LEU A 86 -7.96 25.87 -12.30
N GLY A 87 -8.45 25.39 -11.15
CA GLY A 87 -9.80 24.93 -10.93
C GLY A 87 -10.83 26.00 -10.57
N GLY A 88 -10.43 27.28 -10.53
CA GLY A 88 -11.29 28.41 -10.17
C GLY A 88 -11.42 28.69 -8.67
N SER A 89 -10.74 27.93 -7.81
CA SER A 89 -10.77 28.06 -6.34
C SER A 89 -9.51 28.74 -5.80
N CYS A 90 -9.11 29.88 -6.38
CA CYS A 90 -7.87 30.57 -5.99
C CYS A 90 -7.99 31.39 -4.68
N GLU A 91 -9.20 31.57 -4.14
CA GLU A 91 -9.42 32.29 -2.87
C GLU A 91 -9.30 31.39 -1.63
N ARG A 92 -9.66 30.12 -1.77
CA ARG A 92 -9.71 29.13 -0.68
C ARG A 92 -9.62 27.72 -1.25
N ILE A 93 -8.89 26.86 -0.54
CA ILE A 93 -8.74 25.45 -0.92
C ILE A 93 -10.01 24.64 -0.61
N ASP A 94 -10.45 23.88 -1.60
CA ASP A 94 -11.47 22.83 -1.47
C ASP A 94 -10.84 21.47 -1.17
N GLU A 95 -11.59 20.54 -0.56
CA GLU A 95 -11.11 19.21 -0.22
C GLU A 95 -10.61 18.43 -1.44
N PHE A 96 -11.26 18.63 -2.59
CA PHE A 96 -10.86 18.01 -3.85
C PHE A 96 -9.43 18.40 -4.24
N TYR A 97 -9.14 19.69 -4.33
CA TYR A 97 -7.81 20.20 -4.72
C TYR A 97 -6.75 19.97 -3.65
N LEU A 98 -7.15 19.85 -2.38
CA LEU A 98 -6.26 19.44 -1.30
C LEU A 98 -5.79 17.99 -1.45
N ARG A 99 -6.70 17.09 -1.86
CA ARG A 99 -6.42 15.64 -2.01
C ARG A 99 -5.89 15.26 -3.39
N LEU A 100 -6.11 16.10 -4.41
CA LEU A 100 -5.70 15.83 -5.78
C LEU A 100 -4.22 15.43 -5.91
N PRO A 101 -3.24 16.09 -5.25
CA PRO A 101 -1.83 15.67 -5.33
C PRO A 101 -1.63 14.23 -4.84
N SER A 102 -2.32 13.83 -3.76
CA SER A 102 -2.26 12.46 -3.22
C SER A 102 -2.92 11.46 -4.16
N VAL A 103 -4.05 11.82 -4.79
CA VAL A 103 -4.75 10.97 -5.76
C VAL A 103 -3.85 10.68 -6.96
N LEU A 104 -3.25 11.72 -7.56
CA LEU A 104 -2.35 11.58 -8.70
C LEU A 104 -1.10 10.75 -8.33
N ALA A 105 -0.52 11.00 -7.16
CA ALA A 105 0.62 10.23 -6.65
C ALA A 105 0.28 8.75 -6.40
N GLY A 106 -0.90 8.46 -5.85
CA GLY A 106 -1.40 7.09 -5.68
C GLY A 106 -1.61 6.39 -7.02
N SER A 107 -2.28 7.03 -7.98
CA SER A 107 -2.44 6.49 -9.34
C SER A 107 -1.10 6.22 -10.03
N PHE A 108 -0.11 7.09 -9.86
CA PHE A 108 1.24 6.88 -10.36
C PHE A 108 1.92 5.65 -9.72
N MET A 109 1.80 5.49 -8.40
CA MET A 109 2.33 4.31 -7.70
C MET A 109 1.66 3.01 -8.17
N LEU A 110 0.35 3.05 -8.43
CA LEU A 110 -0.39 1.89 -8.97
C LEU A 110 0.12 1.51 -10.37
N LEU A 111 0.30 2.50 -11.25
CA LEU A 111 0.78 2.30 -12.60
C LEU A 111 2.22 1.75 -12.63
N THR A 112 3.12 2.33 -11.83
CA THR A 112 4.51 1.86 -11.74
C THR A 112 4.60 0.44 -11.18
N THR A 113 3.75 0.10 -10.20
CA THR A 113 3.61 -1.28 -9.69
C THR A 113 3.21 -2.25 -10.81
N PHE A 114 2.21 -1.89 -11.64
CA PHE A 114 1.84 -2.70 -12.80
C PHE A 114 3.01 -2.89 -13.77
N LEU A 115 3.67 -1.80 -14.17
CA LEU A 115 4.74 -1.83 -15.17
C LEU A 115 5.96 -2.65 -14.70
N ILE A 116 6.34 -2.54 -13.42
CA ILE A 116 7.43 -3.33 -12.86
C ILE A 116 7.06 -4.83 -12.87
N GLY A 117 5.88 -5.19 -12.38
CA GLY A 117 5.47 -6.60 -12.34
C GLY A 117 5.27 -7.19 -13.74
N ALA A 118 4.75 -6.39 -14.68
CA ALA A 118 4.60 -6.76 -16.08
C ALA A 118 5.94 -7.05 -16.74
N TRP A 119 6.98 -6.30 -16.38
CA TRP A 119 8.33 -6.55 -16.86
C TRP A 119 8.93 -7.82 -16.26
N ILE A 120 8.79 -8.04 -14.95
CA ILE A 120 9.47 -9.13 -14.24
C ILE A 120 8.91 -10.50 -14.62
N ALA A 121 7.58 -10.62 -14.64
CA ALA A 121 6.90 -11.90 -14.82
C ALA A 121 5.73 -11.83 -15.81
N GLY A 122 5.69 -10.82 -16.68
CA GLY A 122 4.67 -10.65 -17.71
C GLY A 122 3.40 -9.95 -17.21
N ARG A 123 2.59 -9.50 -18.18
CA ARG A 123 1.42 -8.62 -17.97
C ARG A 123 0.49 -9.05 -16.83
N VAL A 124 0.20 -10.35 -16.70
CA VAL A 124 -0.67 -10.90 -15.65
C VAL A 124 -0.07 -10.67 -14.26
N ALA A 125 1.23 -10.88 -14.08
CA ALA A 125 1.91 -10.62 -12.80
C ALA A 125 1.88 -9.14 -12.44
N GLY A 126 2.06 -8.25 -13.42
CA GLY A 126 1.87 -6.82 -13.25
C GLY A 126 0.47 -6.46 -12.78
N LEU A 127 -0.55 -6.99 -13.46
CA LEU A 127 -1.95 -6.73 -13.12
C LEU A 127 -2.30 -7.24 -11.72
N VAL A 128 -1.92 -8.47 -11.38
CA VAL A 128 -2.13 -9.04 -10.03
C VAL A 128 -1.44 -8.19 -8.97
N SER A 129 -0.20 -7.74 -9.22
CA SER A 129 0.54 -6.88 -8.29
C SER A 129 -0.15 -5.53 -8.06
N ALA A 130 -0.65 -4.90 -9.13
CA ALA A 130 -1.41 -3.65 -9.02
C ALA A 130 -2.74 -3.85 -8.27
N LEU A 131 -3.48 -4.92 -8.55
CA LEU A 131 -4.72 -5.24 -7.84
C LEU A 131 -4.49 -5.53 -6.35
N LEU A 132 -3.39 -6.19 -6.01
CA LEU A 132 -3.00 -6.41 -4.61
C LEU A 132 -2.72 -5.07 -3.91
N LEU A 133 -2.00 -4.15 -4.55
CA LEU A 133 -1.75 -2.80 -4.01
C LEU A 133 -3.08 -2.04 -3.80
N LEU A 134 -3.94 -2.06 -4.81
CA LEU A 134 -5.26 -1.45 -4.81
C LEU A 134 -6.18 -2.08 -3.75
N SER A 135 -5.94 -3.32 -3.33
CA SER A 135 -6.70 -3.98 -2.27
C SER A 135 -6.20 -3.64 -0.86
N THR A 136 -5.10 -2.90 -0.71
CA THR A 136 -4.54 -2.59 0.61
C THR A 136 -5.21 -1.35 1.22
N TYR A 137 -5.70 -1.47 2.45
CA TYR A 137 -6.33 -0.38 3.18
C TYR A 137 -5.42 0.85 3.30
N GLY A 138 -4.14 0.64 3.65
CA GLY A 138 -3.18 1.70 3.87
C GLY A 138 -2.92 2.55 2.63
N PHE A 139 -2.82 1.92 1.47
CA PHE A 139 -2.65 2.61 0.19
C PHE A 139 -3.88 3.46 -0.13
N ASN A 140 -5.07 2.85 -0.18
CA ASN A 140 -6.32 3.56 -0.50
C ASN A 140 -6.58 4.75 0.42
N ARG A 141 -6.41 4.54 1.73
CA ARG A 141 -6.61 5.58 2.73
C ARG A 141 -5.68 6.76 2.48
N LEU A 142 -4.39 6.51 2.24
CA LEU A 142 -3.42 7.59 2.04
C LEU A 142 -3.50 8.23 0.65
N THR A 143 -4.07 7.54 -0.35
CA THR A 143 -4.41 8.13 -1.65
C THR A 143 -5.48 9.22 -1.51
N LEU A 144 -6.40 9.04 -0.56
CA LEU A 144 -7.51 9.97 -0.27
C LEU A 144 -7.22 10.90 0.92
N ASP A 145 -5.98 10.94 1.41
CA ASP A 145 -5.55 11.80 2.52
C ASP A 145 -4.66 12.91 1.95
N GLY A 146 -5.10 14.17 2.01
CA GLY A 146 -4.40 15.34 1.46
C GLY A 146 -3.12 15.66 2.23
N ARG A 147 -2.07 14.86 2.04
CA ARG A 147 -0.83 14.90 2.81
C ARG A 147 0.41 14.69 1.95
N VAL A 148 1.50 15.32 2.39
CA VAL A 148 2.83 15.22 1.78
C VAL A 148 3.36 13.78 1.66
N ASP A 149 2.88 12.86 2.51
CA ASP A 149 3.32 11.47 2.58
C ASP A 149 3.13 10.73 1.24
N MET A 150 2.01 10.94 0.54
CA MET A 150 1.71 10.22 -0.70
C MET A 150 2.56 10.71 -1.87
N VAL A 151 2.69 12.03 -2.05
CA VAL A 151 3.57 12.63 -3.07
C VAL A 151 5.03 12.22 -2.85
N PHE A 152 5.52 12.28 -1.61
CA PHE A 152 6.85 11.79 -1.28
C PHE A 152 7.03 10.29 -1.63
N SER A 153 6.02 9.47 -1.31
CA SER A 153 6.06 8.03 -1.61
C SER A 153 6.15 7.78 -3.11
N ALA A 154 5.34 8.47 -3.91
CA ALA A 154 5.37 8.36 -5.37
C ALA A 154 6.73 8.78 -5.96
N LEU A 155 7.35 9.83 -5.44
CA LEU A 155 8.68 10.28 -5.89
C LEU A 155 9.78 9.27 -5.54
N VAL A 156 9.78 8.71 -4.33
CA VAL A 156 10.75 7.65 -3.96
C VAL A 156 10.52 6.39 -4.79
N VAL A 157 9.26 5.99 -4.99
CA VAL A 157 8.89 4.87 -5.88
C VAL A 157 9.33 5.16 -7.31
N ALA A 158 9.22 6.39 -7.81
CA ALA A 158 9.70 6.77 -9.14
C ALA A 158 11.21 6.55 -9.25
N VAL A 159 12.01 7.03 -8.29
CA VAL A 159 13.47 6.83 -8.27
C VAL A 159 13.83 5.34 -8.31
N ILE A 160 13.18 4.52 -7.49
CA ILE A 160 13.40 3.06 -7.44
C ILE A 160 12.93 2.40 -8.75
N SER A 161 11.80 2.83 -9.32
CA SER A 161 11.28 2.31 -10.59
C SER A 161 12.22 2.60 -11.75
N TYR A 162 12.75 3.83 -11.83
CA TYR A 162 13.73 4.20 -12.84
C TYR A 162 15.03 3.43 -12.68
N TRP A 163 15.48 3.19 -11.45
CA TRP A 163 16.61 2.30 -11.18
C TRP A 163 16.35 0.90 -11.74
N ILE A 164 15.19 0.30 -11.45
CA ILE A 164 14.82 -1.03 -11.95
C ILE A 164 14.81 -1.07 -13.48
N PHE A 165 14.21 -0.08 -14.15
CA PHE A 165 14.15 -0.04 -15.62
C PHE A 165 15.51 0.27 -16.27
N ALA A 166 16.36 1.07 -15.62
CA ALA A 166 17.70 1.31 -16.09
C ALA A 166 18.58 0.06 -15.95
N LEU A 167 18.51 -0.57 -14.77
CA LEU A 167 19.19 -1.83 -14.48
C LEU A 167 18.80 -2.91 -15.48
N ARG A 168 17.51 -3.04 -15.80
CA ARG A 168 17.01 -3.90 -16.87
C ARG A 168 17.78 -3.68 -18.17
N ARG A 169 17.84 -2.44 -18.66
CA ARG A 169 18.45 -2.15 -19.98
C ARG A 169 19.94 -2.47 -20.01
N VAL A 170 20.62 -2.24 -18.89
CA VAL A 170 22.04 -2.53 -18.74
C VAL A 170 22.28 -4.04 -18.72
N LEU A 171 21.51 -4.79 -17.94
CA LEU A 171 21.61 -6.25 -17.86
C LEU A 171 21.20 -6.97 -19.15
N GLU A 172 20.09 -6.57 -19.80
CA GLU A 172 19.62 -7.17 -21.05
C GLU A 172 20.56 -6.95 -22.24
N ARG A 173 21.46 -5.96 -22.14
CA ARG A 173 22.45 -5.65 -23.18
C ARG A 173 23.86 -6.12 -22.79
N GLU A 174 24.01 -6.80 -21.65
CA GLU A 174 25.30 -7.22 -21.08
C GLU A 174 26.28 -6.04 -20.93
N GLN A 175 25.76 -4.86 -20.58
CA GLN A 175 26.52 -3.62 -20.44
C GLN A 175 26.88 -3.35 -18.97
N ASN A 176 27.81 -2.41 -18.76
CA ASN A 176 28.11 -1.83 -17.45
C ASN A 176 27.23 -0.59 -17.18
N LEU A 177 27.13 -0.19 -15.91
CA LEU A 177 26.39 1.02 -15.51
C LEU A 177 26.91 2.29 -16.19
N SER A 178 28.17 2.34 -16.61
CA SER A 178 28.73 3.42 -17.45
C SER A 178 27.90 3.72 -18.71
N HIS A 179 27.20 2.72 -19.27
CA HIS A 179 26.35 2.86 -20.46
C HIS A 179 24.93 3.33 -20.15
N MET A 180 24.56 3.45 -18.86
CA MET A 180 23.29 4.02 -18.45
C MET A 180 23.15 5.44 -19.02
N PRO A 181 22.08 5.74 -19.77
CA PRO A 181 21.87 7.08 -20.32
C PRO A 181 21.85 8.17 -19.23
N ASN A 182 22.53 9.30 -19.49
CA ASN A 182 22.52 10.44 -18.56
C ASN A 182 21.11 10.96 -18.25
N LYS A 183 20.15 10.80 -19.17
CA LYS A 183 18.75 11.15 -18.95
C LYS A 183 18.12 10.37 -17.79
N ASP A 184 18.50 9.10 -17.58
CA ASP A 184 17.93 8.29 -16.52
C ASP A 184 18.46 8.73 -15.16
N ILE A 185 19.77 9.02 -15.09
CA ILE A 185 20.40 9.58 -13.89
C ILE A 185 19.81 10.97 -13.59
N ALA A 186 19.61 11.80 -14.61
CA ALA A 186 18.99 13.11 -14.47
C ALA A 186 17.54 13.01 -13.95
N LEU A 187 16.73 12.10 -14.47
CA LEU A 187 15.36 11.88 -14.01
C LEU A 187 15.31 11.36 -12.57
N MET A 188 16.15 10.36 -12.23
CA MET A 188 16.27 9.88 -10.84
C MET A 188 16.69 11.01 -9.89
N SER A 189 17.62 11.86 -10.34
CA SER A 189 18.09 13.00 -9.56
C SER A 189 17.00 14.06 -9.40
N ALA A 190 16.25 14.36 -10.46
CA ALA A 190 15.11 15.27 -10.41
C ALA A 190 14.01 14.77 -9.46
N PHE A 191 13.60 13.50 -9.53
CA PHE A 191 12.63 12.93 -8.59
C PHE A 191 13.15 12.93 -7.15
N THR A 192 14.44 12.70 -6.96
CA THR A 192 15.08 12.80 -5.64
C THR A 192 14.97 14.23 -5.11
N GLY A 193 15.37 15.23 -5.90
CA GLY A 193 15.28 16.64 -5.53
C GLY A 193 13.85 17.12 -5.25
N LEU A 194 12.88 16.68 -6.07
CA LEU A 194 11.45 16.91 -5.81
C LEU A 194 11.00 16.21 -4.51
N GLY A 195 11.50 15.01 -4.23
CA GLY A 195 11.24 14.30 -2.99
C GLY A 195 11.75 15.08 -1.76
N VAL A 196 12.89 15.77 -1.90
CA VAL A 196 13.42 16.66 -0.88
C VAL A 196 12.51 17.87 -0.67
N LEU A 197 11.94 18.43 -1.74
CA LEU A 197 10.93 19.48 -1.64
C LEU A 197 9.57 18.97 -1.12
N ALA A 198 9.29 17.67 -1.14
CA ALA A 198 8.07 17.09 -0.56
C ALA A 198 8.21 16.82 0.95
N LYS A 199 9.32 16.21 1.37
CA LYS A 199 9.46 15.72 2.77
C LYS A 199 10.88 15.78 3.33
N GLY A 200 11.82 16.41 2.64
CA GLY A 200 13.19 16.60 3.12
C GLY A 200 14.17 15.47 2.75
N PRO A 201 15.33 15.41 3.41
CA PRO A 201 16.51 14.64 2.97
C PRO A 201 16.32 13.12 2.96
N LEU A 202 15.25 12.58 3.54
CA LEU A 202 14.92 11.16 3.42
C LEU A 202 14.74 10.71 1.96
N ALA A 203 14.43 11.64 1.05
CA ALA A 203 14.39 11.38 -0.39
C ALA A 203 15.75 10.96 -0.95
N TYR A 204 16.88 11.38 -0.37
CA TYR A 204 18.20 10.85 -0.73
C TYR A 204 18.45 9.49 -0.09
N VAL A 205 18.19 9.40 1.22
CA VAL A 205 18.60 8.26 2.05
C VAL A 205 17.89 6.98 1.62
N LEU A 206 16.56 6.99 1.55
CA LEU A 206 15.76 5.78 1.34
C LEU A 206 16.04 5.08 0.00
N PRO A 207 15.99 5.76 -1.17
CA PRO A 207 16.33 5.09 -2.43
C PRO A 207 17.81 4.73 -2.52
N SER A 208 18.73 5.51 -1.95
CA SER A 208 20.17 5.18 -1.97
C SER A 208 20.50 3.90 -1.21
N LEU A 209 19.81 3.64 -0.09
CA LEU A 209 19.91 2.39 0.67
C LEU A 209 19.43 1.15 -0.12
N ILE A 210 18.75 1.34 -1.26
CA ILE A 210 18.35 0.26 -2.16
C ILE A 210 19.27 0.21 -3.38
N ILE A 211 19.53 1.37 -3.99
CA ILE A 211 20.31 1.49 -5.23
C ILE A 211 21.78 1.13 -5.01
N LEU A 212 22.44 1.67 -3.98
CA LEU A 212 23.88 1.46 -3.80
C LEU A 212 24.23 0.00 -3.46
N PRO A 213 23.52 -0.70 -2.55
CA PRO A 213 23.81 -2.11 -2.30
C PRO A 213 23.52 -2.98 -3.52
N THR A 214 22.47 -2.67 -4.28
CA THR A 214 22.14 -3.47 -5.46
C THR A 214 23.12 -3.21 -6.61
N ALA A 215 23.58 -1.96 -6.79
CA ALA A 215 24.67 -1.64 -7.70
C ALA A 215 25.98 -2.36 -7.31
N LEU A 216 26.30 -2.42 -6.01
CA LEU A 216 27.46 -3.15 -5.50
C LEU A 216 27.35 -4.65 -5.77
N ILE A 217 26.18 -5.25 -5.52
CA ILE A 217 25.95 -6.69 -5.73
C ILE A 217 26.11 -7.07 -7.20
N TYR A 218 25.60 -6.27 -8.13
CA TYR A 218 25.58 -6.63 -9.56
C TYR A 218 26.80 -6.15 -10.35
N PHE A 219 27.46 -5.07 -9.92
CA PHE A 219 28.54 -4.43 -10.71
C PHE A 219 29.79 -4.10 -9.88
N GLY A 220 29.82 -4.49 -8.60
CA GLY A 220 30.93 -4.21 -7.69
C GLY A 220 31.15 -2.72 -7.44
N TRP A 221 32.33 -2.39 -6.88
CA TRP A 221 32.72 -1.01 -6.60
C TRP A 221 32.82 -0.12 -7.84
N ARG A 222 33.11 -0.70 -9.01
CA ARG A 222 33.16 0.04 -10.28
C ARG A 222 31.78 0.56 -10.68
N GLY A 223 30.75 -0.27 -10.55
CA GLY A 223 29.39 0.16 -10.86
C GLY A 223 28.87 1.28 -9.97
N ILE A 224 29.24 1.31 -8.69
CA ILE A 224 28.94 2.45 -7.81
C ILE A 224 29.58 3.74 -8.37
N LYS A 225 30.85 3.69 -8.76
CA LYS A 225 31.55 4.85 -9.33
C LYS A 225 30.89 5.36 -10.60
N ASP A 226 30.39 4.46 -11.44
CA ASP A 226 29.70 4.79 -12.70
C ASP A 226 28.39 5.59 -12.49
N LEU A 227 27.80 5.56 -11.29
CA LEU A 227 26.62 6.36 -10.94
C LEU A 227 26.97 7.81 -10.61
N PHE A 228 28.20 8.09 -10.17
CA PHE A 228 28.63 9.43 -9.76
C PHE A 228 28.92 10.33 -10.97
N ARG A 229 27.86 10.89 -11.55
CA ARG A 229 27.92 11.77 -12.71
C ARG A 229 27.39 13.16 -12.39
N PRO A 230 27.75 14.21 -13.16
CA PRO A 230 27.24 15.56 -12.96
C PRO A 230 25.71 15.66 -12.91
N ALA A 231 24.99 14.78 -13.61
CA ALA A 231 23.53 14.70 -13.55
C ALA A 231 22.97 14.47 -12.13
N LEU A 232 23.75 13.88 -11.21
CA LEU A 232 23.39 13.76 -9.78
C LEU A 232 23.25 15.11 -9.09
N LEU A 233 23.92 16.15 -9.58
CA LEU A 233 23.82 17.50 -9.00
C LEU A 233 22.39 18.02 -9.06
N LEU A 234 21.55 17.57 -10.00
CA LEU A 234 20.14 17.95 -10.05
C LEU A 234 19.39 17.57 -8.78
N ALA A 235 19.80 16.50 -8.08
CA ALA A 235 19.16 16.10 -6.84
C ALA A 235 19.31 17.17 -5.74
N VAL A 236 20.41 17.92 -5.76
CA VAL A 236 20.71 19.00 -4.81
C VAL A 236 20.29 20.36 -5.36
N LEU A 237 20.63 20.65 -6.61
CA LEU A 237 20.38 21.95 -7.24
C LEU A 237 18.89 22.25 -7.41
N LEU A 238 18.04 21.22 -7.56
CA LEU A 238 16.59 21.42 -7.71
C LEU A 238 15.91 21.91 -6.42
N PRO A 239 16.13 21.30 -5.23
CA PRO A 239 15.55 21.81 -3.99
C PRO A 239 16.25 23.08 -3.47
N LEU A 240 17.52 23.30 -3.82
CA LEU A 240 18.36 24.33 -3.22
C LEU A 240 17.77 25.76 -3.26
N PRO A 241 17.24 26.28 -4.39
CA PRO A 241 16.69 27.63 -4.45
C PRO A 241 15.61 27.89 -3.40
N TRP A 242 14.70 26.93 -3.20
CA TRP A 242 13.64 27.09 -2.21
C TRP A 242 14.20 27.12 -0.78
N TYR A 243 15.13 26.22 -0.45
CA TYR A 243 15.75 26.23 0.88
C TYR A 243 16.54 27.52 1.14
N LEU A 244 17.22 28.06 0.13
CA LEU A 244 17.92 29.34 0.24
C LEU A 244 16.94 30.49 0.47
N LEU A 245 15.91 30.62 -0.37
CA LEU A 245 14.91 31.69 -0.24
C LEU A 245 14.13 31.61 1.08
N ALA A 246 13.73 30.41 1.51
CA ALA A 246 13.07 30.18 2.79
C ALA A 246 13.97 30.45 4.01
N THR A 247 15.29 30.35 3.85
CA THR A 247 16.25 30.74 4.90
C THR A 247 16.40 32.26 4.95
N LEU A 248 16.40 32.92 3.78
CA LEU A 248 16.54 34.36 3.66
C LEU A 248 15.27 35.14 4.05
N SER A 249 14.10 34.50 4.06
CA SER A 249 12.83 35.14 4.46
C SER A 249 12.72 35.49 5.95
N GLY A 250 13.80 35.35 6.74
CA GLY A 250 13.94 35.98 8.06
C GLY A 250 13.45 35.15 9.24
N SER A 251 12.89 33.96 9.02
CA SER A 251 12.55 33.03 10.10
C SER A 251 13.83 32.34 10.62
N SER A 252 14.41 32.88 11.69
CA SER A 252 15.60 32.31 12.38
C SER A 252 15.40 30.85 12.81
N SER A 253 14.15 30.40 12.96
CA SER A 253 13.80 29.04 13.36
C SER A 253 13.66 28.04 12.19
N PHE A 254 13.70 28.48 10.92
CA PHE A 254 13.41 27.62 9.76
C PHE A 254 14.41 26.47 9.65
N LEU A 255 15.71 26.78 9.60
CA LEU A 255 16.76 25.76 9.48
C LEU A 255 16.74 24.78 10.65
N PHE A 256 16.60 25.30 11.88
CA PHE A 256 16.48 24.46 13.07
C PHE A 256 15.26 23.53 12.97
N ARG A 257 14.09 24.05 12.56
CA ARG A 257 12.86 23.26 12.46
C ARG A 257 12.96 22.21 11.35
N HIS A 258 13.28 22.62 10.13
CA HIS A 258 13.23 21.75 8.95
C HIS A 258 14.41 20.79 8.85
N VAL A 259 15.63 21.27 9.09
CA VAL A 259 16.84 20.45 8.91
C VAL A 259 17.10 19.62 10.15
N LEU A 260 17.21 20.28 11.31
CA LEU A 260 17.61 19.62 12.56
C LEU A 260 16.44 18.89 13.23
N PHE A 261 15.36 19.58 13.55
CA PHE A 261 14.27 19.01 14.36
C PHE A 261 13.52 17.92 13.60
N GLU A 262 13.03 18.20 12.40
CA GLU A 262 12.17 17.25 11.66
C GLU A 262 12.91 16.02 11.10
N ASN A 263 14.25 16.07 10.98
CA ASN A 263 15.05 14.92 10.53
C ASN A 263 15.89 14.33 11.66
N VAL A 264 16.84 15.09 12.22
CA VAL A 264 17.80 14.57 13.20
C VAL A 264 17.10 14.29 14.54
N ASN A 265 16.51 15.32 15.16
CA ASN A 265 15.87 15.13 16.47
C ASN A 265 14.66 14.22 16.37
N ARG A 266 14.00 14.17 15.22
CA ARG A 266 12.87 13.27 15.02
C ARG A 266 13.28 11.81 14.82
N PHE A 267 14.47 11.57 14.29
CA PHE A 267 14.99 10.22 14.10
C PHE A 267 15.66 9.69 15.36
N PHE A 268 16.47 10.52 16.04
CA PHE A 268 17.29 10.14 17.20
C PHE A 268 16.79 10.66 18.55
N GLY A 269 15.93 11.68 18.55
CA GLY A 269 15.39 12.26 19.76
C GLY A 269 14.06 11.61 20.10
N ARG A 270 13.86 11.33 21.39
CA ARG A 270 12.60 10.82 21.95
C ARG A 270 11.49 11.88 21.92
N VAL A 271 11.07 12.29 20.72
CA VAL A 271 10.05 13.34 20.50
C VAL A 271 8.68 12.89 21.04
N ASP A 272 8.38 11.59 20.96
CA ASP A 272 7.17 11.01 21.55
C ASP A 272 7.46 10.65 23.03
N LYS A 273 6.86 11.36 23.99
CA LYS A 273 7.08 11.20 25.44
C LYS A 273 6.95 9.75 25.97
N ALA A 274 6.15 8.92 25.31
CA ALA A 274 5.95 7.51 25.70
C ALA A 274 6.81 6.50 24.91
N GLY A 275 7.51 6.95 23.85
CA GLY A 275 8.17 6.07 22.89
C GLY A 275 7.20 5.12 22.16
N LYS A 276 7.58 4.61 21.01
CA LYS A 276 6.87 3.50 20.35
C LYS A 276 7.80 2.30 20.28
N PRO A 277 7.30 1.08 20.55
CA PRO A 277 8.15 -0.11 20.58
C PRO A 277 8.82 -0.36 19.23
N PHE A 278 9.94 -1.10 19.24
CA PHE A 278 10.66 -1.45 18.01
C PHE A 278 9.76 -2.24 17.03
N TYR A 279 8.85 -3.07 17.55
CA TYR A 279 7.90 -3.86 16.76
C TYR A 279 6.65 -3.08 16.30
N PHE A 280 6.58 -1.76 16.53
CA PHE A 280 5.44 -0.92 16.12
C PHE A 280 5.06 -1.10 14.65
N TYR A 281 6.04 -1.20 13.76
CA TYR A 281 5.79 -1.38 12.33
C TYR A 281 5.36 -2.80 11.97
N LEU A 282 5.74 -3.81 12.75
CA LEU A 282 5.26 -5.17 12.59
C LEU A 282 3.75 -5.26 12.83
N GLU A 283 3.28 -4.70 13.95
CA GLU A 283 1.85 -4.63 14.24
C GLU A 283 1.09 -3.80 13.20
N HIS A 284 1.65 -2.64 12.86
CA HIS A 284 0.97 -1.71 11.98
C HIS A 284 0.91 -2.20 10.53
N PHE A 285 1.94 -2.93 10.07
CA PHE A 285 1.97 -3.51 8.73
C PHE A 285 0.71 -4.32 8.43
N TRP A 286 0.28 -5.19 9.35
CA TRP A 286 -0.91 -6.02 9.17
C TRP A 286 -2.20 -5.21 9.01
N SER A 287 -2.29 -4.04 9.67
CA SER A 287 -3.42 -3.14 9.49
C SER A 287 -3.39 -2.39 8.15
N GLN A 288 -2.19 -2.16 7.60
CA GLN A 288 -2.00 -1.46 6.32
C GLN A 288 -2.31 -2.38 5.13
N VAL A 289 -1.90 -3.66 5.21
CA VAL A 289 -2.18 -4.66 4.15
C VAL A 289 -3.56 -5.31 4.28
N GLY A 290 -4.30 -5.00 5.35
CA GLY A 290 -5.69 -5.45 5.52
C GLY A 290 -6.56 -5.02 4.33
N PRO A 291 -7.54 -5.85 3.93
CA PRO A 291 -7.93 -7.14 4.52
C PRO A 291 -7.08 -8.33 4.06
N LEU A 292 -6.08 -8.13 3.20
CA LEU A 292 -5.26 -9.20 2.64
C LEU A 292 -4.23 -9.77 3.63
N SER A 293 -4.26 -9.40 4.92
CA SER A 293 -3.28 -9.83 5.91
C SER A 293 -3.17 -11.36 6.04
N LEU A 294 -4.30 -12.09 6.04
CA LEU A 294 -4.29 -13.56 6.10
C LEU A 294 -3.85 -14.20 4.78
N VAL A 295 -4.22 -13.59 3.67
CA VAL A 295 -3.74 -13.97 2.33
C VAL A 295 -2.22 -13.79 2.28
N PHE A 296 -1.70 -12.70 2.85
CA PHE A 296 -0.28 -12.41 2.94
C PHE A 296 0.48 -13.50 3.70
N VAL A 297 -0.03 -13.90 4.87
CA VAL A 297 0.55 -15.00 5.67
C VAL A 297 0.50 -16.32 4.90
N ALA A 298 -0.64 -16.65 4.30
CA ALA A 298 -0.81 -17.90 3.55
C ALA A 298 0.11 -17.95 2.32
N LEU A 299 0.29 -16.84 1.62
CA LEU A 299 1.18 -16.76 0.47
C LEU A 299 2.64 -16.90 0.88
N VAL A 300 3.11 -16.15 1.88
CA VAL A 300 4.47 -16.29 2.39
C VAL A 300 4.74 -17.72 2.85
N GLY A 301 3.79 -18.32 3.58
CA GLY A 301 3.87 -19.72 4.00
C GLY A 301 3.94 -20.70 2.82
N PHE A 302 3.13 -20.49 1.78
CA PHE A 302 3.14 -21.31 0.57
C PHE A 302 4.47 -21.22 -0.19
N LEU A 303 5.06 -20.02 -0.27
CA LEU A 303 6.35 -19.79 -0.93
C LEU A 303 7.51 -20.41 -0.16
N ILE A 304 7.50 -20.30 1.16
CA ILE A 304 8.44 -20.99 2.04
C ILE A 304 8.29 -22.51 1.87
N TRP A 305 7.06 -23.02 1.89
CA TRP A 305 6.78 -24.44 1.70
C TRP A 305 7.27 -24.92 0.33
N GLN A 306 7.05 -24.19 -0.76
CA GLN A 306 7.58 -24.54 -2.08
C GLN A 306 9.10 -24.66 -2.06
N LYS A 307 9.81 -23.74 -1.41
CA LYS A 307 11.27 -23.79 -1.29
C LYS A 307 11.74 -25.07 -0.57
N PHE A 308 11.07 -25.45 0.51
CA PHE A 308 11.41 -26.66 1.27
C PHE A 308 10.93 -27.96 0.60
N ALA A 309 9.79 -27.94 -0.09
CA ALA A 309 9.26 -29.09 -0.82
C ALA A 309 10.01 -29.34 -2.13
N SER A 310 10.67 -28.32 -2.68
CA SER A 310 11.51 -28.41 -3.87
C SER A 310 12.93 -28.87 -3.51
N GLU A 311 13.07 -30.12 -3.09
CA GLU A 311 14.39 -30.76 -2.87
C GLU A 311 15.21 -30.96 -4.16
N ARG A 312 14.73 -30.52 -5.35
CA ARG A 312 15.30 -30.92 -6.66
C ARG A 312 15.63 -29.82 -7.66
N THR A 313 15.67 -28.55 -7.29
CA THR A 313 16.13 -27.49 -8.22
C THR A 313 17.12 -26.56 -7.55
N THR A 314 18.39 -26.98 -7.58
CA THR A 314 19.55 -26.11 -7.47
C THR A 314 19.44 -24.96 -8.48
N ALA A 315 19.22 -23.73 -7.99
CA ALA A 315 19.55 -22.41 -8.58
C ALA A 315 18.41 -21.36 -8.63
N SER A 316 17.16 -21.67 -8.26
CA SER A 316 16.10 -20.64 -8.16
C SER A 316 16.11 -19.96 -6.78
N GLY A 317 15.81 -18.66 -6.74
CA GLY A 317 15.76 -17.88 -5.50
C GLY A 317 14.59 -18.27 -4.58
N PHE A 318 14.21 -17.38 -3.65
CA PHE A 318 13.09 -17.63 -2.72
C PHE A 318 11.74 -17.84 -3.43
N PHE A 319 11.62 -17.42 -4.69
CA PHE A 319 10.48 -17.71 -5.53
C PHE A 319 10.91 -18.27 -6.89
N PRO A 320 10.08 -19.09 -7.53
CA PRO A 320 10.41 -19.68 -8.81
C PRO A 320 10.42 -18.66 -9.96
N GLY A 321 11.28 -18.87 -10.99
CA GLY A 321 11.32 -18.04 -12.20
C GLY A 321 12.73 -17.91 -12.82
N GLY A 322 12.80 -17.34 -14.03
CA GLY A 322 14.07 -17.05 -14.73
C GLY A 322 14.88 -15.91 -14.09
N GLU A 323 16.03 -15.56 -14.66
CA GLU A 323 16.94 -14.55 -14.07
C GLU A 323 16.25 -13.22 -13.74
N ARG A 324 15.38 -12.72 -14.63
CA ARG A 324 14.57 -11.50 -14.40
C ARG A 324 13.73 -11.56 -13.12
N ALA A 325 13.12 -12.71 -12.84
CA ALA A 325 12.33 -12.92 -11.63
C ALA A 325 13.22 -12.91 -10.38
N ARG A 326 14.38 -13.57 -10.44
CA ARG A 326 15.35 -13.59 -9.35
C ARG A 326 15.87 -12.18 -9.01
N TYR A 327 16.19 -11.38 -10.03
CA TYR A 327 16.62 -9.99 -9.85
C TYR A 327 15.53 -9.13 -9.19
N GLY A 328 14.31 -9.20 -9.70
CA GLY A 328 13.15 -8.49 -9.14
C GLY A 328 12.92 -8.83 -7.67
N GLN A 329 12.99 -10.12 -7.32
CA GLN A 329 12.80 -10.60 -5.94
C GLN A 329 13.84 -10.04 -4.97
N ILE A 330 15.13 -10.06 -5.34
CA ILE A 330 16.20 -9.49 -4.50
C ILE A 330 15.92 -8.01 -4.26
N LEU A 331 15.60 -7.26 -5.31
CA LEU A 331 15.28 -5.84 -5.21
C LEU A 331 14.09 -5.57 -4.29
N PHE A 332 13.04 -6.39 -4.36
CA PHE A 332 11.87 -6.22 -3.48
C PHE A 332 12.17 -6.55 -2.03
N VAL A 333 12.97 -7.58 -1.76
CA VAL A 333 13.40 -7.90 -0.39
C VAL A 333 14.21 -6.76 0.19
N PHE A 334 15.18 -6.22 -0.56
CA PHE A 334 15.95 -5.05 -0.13
C PHE A 334 15.05 -3.83 0.08
N TRP A 335 14.12 -3.57 -0.84
CA TRP A 335 13.17 -2.46 -0.72
C TRP A 335 12.31 -2.61 0.55
N ILE A 336 11.71 -3.78 0.77
CA ILE A 336 10.91 -4.05 1.97
C ILE A 336 11.78 -3.90 3.24
N ALA A 337 12.95 -4.54 3.27
CA ALA A 337 13.83 -4.54 4.42
C ALA A 337 14.31 -3.12 4.78
N VAL A 338 14.71 -2.31 3.79
CA VAL A 338 15.15 -0.93 4.02
C VAL A 338 14.07 -0.14 4.72
N PHE A 339 12.83 -0.16 4.22
CA PHE A 339 11.74 0.59 4.83
C PHE A 339 11.35 0.06 6.20
N PHE A 340 11.30 -1.27 6.37
CA PHE A 340 10.94 -1.86 7.65
C PHE A 340 11.99 -1.58 8.73
N VAL A 341 13.26 -1.88 8.44
CA VAL A 341 14.37 -1.78 9.40
C VAL A 341 14.67 -0.32 9.71
N PHE A 342 14.83 0.53 8.69
CA PHE A 342 15.17 1.94 8.88
C PHE A 342 14.15 2.66 9.77
N PHE A 343 12.86 2.48 9.51
CA PHE A 343 11.82 3.13 10.32
C PHE A 343 11.62 2.45 11.67
N SER A 344 11.84 1.14 11.80
CA SER A 344 11.77 0.46 13.11
C SER A 344 12.84 0.93 14.09
N VAL A 345 14.02 1.30 13.57
CA VAL A 345 15.11 1.90 14.36
C VAL A 345 14.81 3.36 14.74
N SER A 346 14.06 4.10 13.92
CA SER A 346 13.72 5.51 14.17
C SER A 346 12.84 5.71 15.42
N ASP A 347 13.10 6.76 16.20
CA ASP A 347 12.26 7.13 17.35
C ASP A 347 10.90 7.71 16.92
N GLY A 348 10.89 8.60 15.91
CA GLY A 348 9.72 9.34 15.45
C GLY A 348 8.73 8.55 14.59
N LYS A 349 8.28 7.38 15.07
CA LYS A 349 7.48 6.42 14.29
C LYS A 349 6.08 6.95 13.94
N ARG A 350 5.73 6.94 12.66
CA ARG A 350 4.38 7.25 12.14
C ARG A 350 3.86 6.16 11.23
N ARG A 351 2.53 5.95 11.30
CA ARG A 351 1.78 4.95 10.53
C ARG A 351 2.01 5.02 9.02
N GLY A 352 2.05 6.24 8.46
CA GLY A 352 2.25 6.46 7.02
C GLY A 352 3.66 6.22 6.48
N TYR A 353 4.66 5.90 7.32
CA TYR A 353 6.05 5.75 6.86
C TYR A 353 6.30 4.48 6.04
N LEU A 354 5.48 3.44 6.21
CA LEU A 354 5.57 2.22 5.41
C LEU A 354 4.93 2.35 4.02
N LEU A 355 4.29 3.47 3.70
CA LEU A 355 3.58 3.65 2.42
C LEU A 355 4.46 3.39 1.18
N PRO A 356 5.71 3.90 1.07
CA PRO A 356 6.52 3.68 -0.13
C PRO A 356 6.98 2.23 -0.29
N MET A 357 6.77 1.38 0.72
CA MET A 357 7.10 -0.05 0.68
C MET A 357 5.99 -0.89 0.05
N LEU A 358 4.74 -0.42 0.08
CA LEU A 358 3.58 -1.22 -0.35
C LEU A 358 3.67 -1.70 -1.82
N PRO A 359 4.20 -0.94 -2.79
CA PRO A 359 4.47 -1.46 -4.14
C PRO A 359 5.34 -2.72 -4.15
N ALA A 360 6.45 -2.73 -3.41
CA ALA A 360 7.37 -3.87 -3.34
C ALA A 360 6.72 -5.12 -2.73
N VAL A 361 5.89 -4.89 -1.70
CA VAL A 361 5.09 -5.92 -1.03
C VAL A 361 4.14 -6.57 -2.02
N SER A 362 3.36 -5.76 -2.74
CA SER A 362 2.40 -6.24 -3.74
C SER A 362 3.07 -6.89 -4.94
N LEU A 363 4.22 -6.38 -5.39
CA LEU A 363 5.02 -6.94 -6.47
C LEU A 363 5.57 -8.33 -6.11
N SER A 364 6.16 -8.47 -4.91
CA SER A 364 6.69 -9.75 -4.43
C SER A 364 5.63 -10.83 -4.44
N LEU A 365 4.42 -10.48 -3.95
CA LEU A 365 3.29 -11.40 -3.94
C LEU A 365 2.74 -11.69 -5.32
N GLY A 366 2.47 -10.66 -6.13
CA GLY A 366 1.82 -10.83 -7.43
C GLY A 366 2.70 -11.59 -8.41
N VAL A 367 4.01 -11.30 -8.43
CA VAL A 367 5.00 -12.08 -9.19
C VAL A 367 5.07 -13.51 -8.67
N GLY A 368 5.22 -13.69 -7.35
CA GLY A 368 5.33 -15.01 -6.73
C GLY A 368 4.11 -15.91 -7.00
N LEU A 369 2.92 -15.34 -6.92
CA LEU A 369 1.66 -16.01 -7.23
C LEU A 369 1.59 -16.52 -8.67
N VAL A 370 1.89 -15.64 -9.63
CA VAL A 370 1.78 -15.96 -11.06
C VAL A 370 2.83 -16.99 -11.48
N GLU A 371 4.07 -16.85 -11.00
CA GLU A 371 5.12 -17.83 -11.26
C GLU A 371 4.80 -19.19 -10.63
N SER A 372 4.33 -19.21 -9.39
CA SER A 372 3.88 -20.45 -8.74
C SER A 372 2.75 -21.14 -9.51
N TRP A 373 1.78 -20.36 -9.98
CA TRP A 373 0.69 -20.86 -10.80
C TRP A 373 1.20 -21.47 -12.12
N ARG A 374 2.13 -20.78 -12.80
CA ARG A 374 2.75 -21.28 -14.03
C ARG A 374 3.46 -22.62 -13.81
N MET A 375 4.22 -22.74 -12.73
CA MET A 375 4.92 -23.99 -12.41
C MET A 375 3.97 -25.16 -12.16
N LEU A 376 2.89 -24.93 -11.41
CA LEU A 376 1.85 -25.95 -11.17
C LEU A 376 1.19 -26.43 -12.47
N HIS A 377 1.18 -25.62 -13.53
CA HIS A 377 0.56 -25.98 -14.81
C HIS A 377 1.57 -26.47 -15.87
N ALA A 378 2.87 -26.22 -15.67
CA ALA A 378 3.93 -26.68 -16.58
C ALA A 378 4.21 -28.18 -16.40
N ASP A 379 4.08 -28.69 -15.18
CA ASP A 379 4.37 -30.08 -14.84
C ASP A 379 3.17 -31.01 -15.19
N LYS A 380 2.93 -31.21 -16.49
CA LYS A 380 1.80 -31.98 -17.03
C LYS A 380 1.83 -33.50 -16.69
N LYS A 381 2.79 -34.02 -15.93
CA LYS A 381 2.93 -35.47 -15.68
C LYS A 381 2.75 -35.87 -14.21
N VAL A 382 1.59 -36.51 -13.98
CA VAL A 382 1.33 -37.62 -13.03
C VAL A 382 1.14 -37.27 -11.53
N ARG A 383 1.78 -36.26 -10.93
CA ARG A 383 1.66 -36.04 -9.46
C ARG A 383 0.63 -34.98 -9.02
N ILE A 384 0.16 -34.17 -9.97
CA ILE A 384 -0.72 -33.03 -9.72
C ILE A 384 -2.20 -33.41 -9.54
N ARG A 385 -2.63 -34.59 -10.03
CA ARG A 385 -4.03 -35.02 -9.87
C ARG A 385 -4.41 -35.20 -8.40
N SER A 386 -3.50 -35.69 -7.55
CA SER A 386 -3.73 -35.81 -6.10
C SER A 386 -3.56 -34.50 -5.34
N MET A 387 -2.65 -33.60 -5.75
CA MET A 387 -2.45 -32.32 -5.07
C MET A 387 -3.52 -31.27 -5.43
N LEU A 388 -4.02 -31.25 -6.67
CA LEU A 388 -5.09 -30.34 -7.10
C LEU A 388 -6.48 -30.81 -6.65
N GLN A 389 -6.74 -32.12 -6.56
CA GLN A 389 -8.06 -32.62 -6.14
C GLN A 389 -8.24 -32.63 -4.61
N ASP A 390 -7.18 -32.86 -3.82
CA ASP A 390 -7.33 -33.11 -2.37
C ASP A 390 -6.52 -32.16 -1.44
N GLY A 391 -5.68 -31.27 -1.96
CA GLY A 391 -4.88 -30.35 -1.15
C GLY A 391 -5.61 -29.05 -0.74
N PRO A 392 -5.49 -28.57 0.51
CA PRO A 392 -6.08 -27.28 0.92
C PRO A 392 -5.47 -26.07 0.20
N TRP A 393 -4.23 -26.17 -0.29
CA TRP A 393 -3.48 -25.06 -0.89
C TRP A 393 -3.88 -24.74 -2.33
N SER A 394 -4.26 -25.74 -3.13
CA SER A 394 -4.74 -25.51 -4.51
C SER A 394 -6.06 -24.73 -4.52
N LYS A 395 -6.96 -25.07 -3.59
CA LYS A 395 -8.24 -24.37 -3.38
C LYS A 395 -8.02 -22.93 -2.92
N LEU A 396 -7.01 -22.68 -2.08
CA LEU A 396 -6.66 -21.34 -1.61
C LEU A 396 -6.10 -20.45 -2.73
N VAL A 397 -5.16 -20.97 -3.53
CA VAL A 397 -4.57 -20.26 -4.67
C VAL A 397 -5.62 -19.99 -5.76
N ALA A 398 -6.54 -20.92 -6.02
CA ALA A 398 -7.65 -20.72 -6.96
C ALA A 398 -8.72 -19.75 -6.44
N ALA A 399 -8.97 -19.70 -5.13
CA ALA A 399 -9.92 -18.77 -4.51
C ALA A 399 -9.36 -17.34 -4.39
N LEU A 400 -8.04 -17.17 -4.46
CA LEU A 400 -7.32 -15.92 -4.22
C LEU A 400 -7.64 -14.81 -5.23
N PRO A 401 -7.66 -15.04 -6.57
CA PRO A 401 -8.08 -14.04 -7.55
C PRO A 401 -9.53 -13.62 -7.34
N LEU A 402 -10.43 -14.57 -7.07
CA LEU A 402 -11.83 -14.28 -6.76
C LEU A 402 -11.96 -13.48 -5.47
N THR A 403 -11.16 -13.79 -4.45
CA THR A 403 -11.13 -13.06 -3.17
C THR A 403 -10.58 -11.65 -3.35
N ILE A 404 -9.52 -11.46 -4.15
CA ILE A 404 -8.99 -10.14 -4.51
C ILE A 404 -10.06 -9.34 -5.26
N ILE A 405 -10.74 -9.94 -6.25
CA ILE A 405 -11.81 -9.28 -7.02
C ILE A 405 -12.97 -8.90 -6.10
N VAL A 406 -13.45 -9.81 -5.25
CA VAL A 406 -14.56 -9.57 -4.33
C VAL A 406 -14.19 -8.52 -3.29
N ILE A 407 -12.97 -8.52 -2.76
CA ILE A 407 -12.49 -7.51 -1.80
C ILE A 407 -12.31 -6.15 -2.47
N THR A 408 -11.69 -6.11 -3.65
CA THR A 408 -11.51 -4.89 -4.45
C THR A 408 -12.88 -4.30 -4.76
N ALA A 409 -13.79 -5.13 -5.30
CA ALA A 409 -15.18 -4.75 -5.54
C ALA A 409 -15.85 -4.28 -4.25
N SER A 410 -15.72 -4.99 -3.12
CA SER A 410 -16.33 -4.58 -1.85
C SER A 410 -15.79 -3.24 -1.34
N PHE A 411 -14.48 -2.99 -1.42
CA PHE A 411 -13.87 -1.73 -0.99
C PHE A 411 -14.31 -0.53 -1.83
N PHE A 412 -14.63 -0.72 -3.12
CA PHE A 412 -15.08 0.35 -4.01
C PHE A 412 -16.60 0.46 -4.11
N VAL A 413 -17.31 -0.66 -4.05
CA VAL A 413 -18.78 -0.73 -4.11
C VAL A 413 -19.36 -0.26 -2.76
N LEU A 414 -18.84 -0.69 -1.60
CA LEU A 414 -19.44 -0.33 -0.30
C LEU A 414 -19.41 1.18 0.05
N PRO A 415 -18.46 2.01 -0.42
CA PRO A 415 -18.52 3.47 -0.22
C PRO A 415 -19.30 4.22 -1.31
N ILE A 416 -19.36 3.68 -2.54
CA ILE A 416 -20.09 4.29 -3.68
C ILE A 416 -21.58 4.00 -3.59
N VAL A 417 -21.94 2.78 -3.20
CA VAL A 417 -23.33 2.28 -3.14
C VAL A 417 -24.20 3.10 -2.19
N PRO A 418 -23.79 3.52 -0.98
CA PRO A 418 -24.62 4.38 -0.14
C PRO A 418 -24.91 5.71 -0.81
N LYS A 419 -23.94 6.34 -1.50
CA LYS A 419 -24.14 7.64 -2.17
C LYS A 419 -24.99 7.53 -3.43
N PHE A 420 -24.82 6.47 -4.21
CA PHE A 420 -25.58 6.22 -5.43
C PHE A 420 -27.01 5.71 -5.12
N LEU A 421 -27.18 4.83 -4.13
CA LEU A 421 -28.48 4.35 -3.66
C LEU A 421 -29.28 5.41 -2.90
N LEU A 422 -28.62 6.38 -2.25
CA LEU A 422 -29.31 7.54 -1.69
C LEU A 422 -29.80 8.51 -2.79
N SER A 423 -29.17 8.52 -3.97
CA SER A 423 -29.58 9.36 -5.11
C SER A 423 -30.59 8.71 -6.06
N VAL A 424 -30.65 7.37 -6.11
CA VAL A 424 -31.55 6.63 -7.01
C VAL A 424 -32.30 5.60 -6.19
N ALA A 425 -33.59 5.86 -5.99
CA ALA A 425 -34.52 4.97 -5.31
C ALA A 425 -34.38 3.53 -5.83
N GLY A 426 -33.95 2.58 -4.98
CA GLY A 426 -33.61 1.26 -5.48
C GLY A 426 -33.33 0.18 -4.45
N ALA A 427 -34.27 -0.10 -3.53
CA ALA A 427 -34.21 -1.29 -2.68
C ALA A 427 -34.15 -2.61 -3.48
N LYS A 428 -34.69 -2.64 -4.70
CA LYS A 428 -34.74 -3.84 -5.56
C LYS A 428 -33.43 -4.16 -6.29
N PHE A 429 -32.54 -3.18 -6.48
CA PHE A 429 -31.27 -3.39 -7.19
C PHE A 429 -30.21 -4.05 -6.29
N ALA A 430 -30.22 -3.71 -5.00
CA ALA A 430 -29.36 -4.32 -3.99
C ALA A 430 -29.59 -5.85 -3.88
N ASP A 431 -30.86 -6.28 -3.89
CA ASP A 431 -31.22 -7.70 -3.84
C ASP A 431 -30.76 -8.46 -5.09
N THR A 432 -30.74 -7.81 -6.25
CA THR A 432 -30.30 -8.42 -7.52
C THR A 432 -28.79 -8.60 -7.58
N VAL A 433 -28.01 -7.65 -7.06
CA VAL A 433 -26.54 -7.74 -7.01
C VAL A 433 -26.08 -8.76 -5.96
N VAL A 434 -26.76 -8.81 -4.81
CA VAL A 434 -26.48 -9.79 -3.76
C VAL A 434 -26.84 -11.20 -4.24
N SER A 435 -27.99 -11.40 -4.88
CA SER A 435 -28.38 -12.70 -5.43
C SER A 435 -27.48 -13.17 -6.57
N LEU A 436 -26.98 -12.26 -7.42
CA LEU A 436 -26.03 -12.60 -8.48
C LEU A 436 -24.64 -12.98 -7.93
N GLY A 437 -24.19 -12.30 -6.86
CA GLY A 437 -22.97 -12.67 -6.14
C GLY A 437 -23.08 -14.00 -5.38
N VAL A 438 -24.28 -14.31 -4.86
CA VAL A 438 -24.61 -15.59 -4.22
C VAL A 438 -24.63 -16.73 -5.23
N ALA A 439 -25.20 -16.51 -6.42
CA ALA A 439 -25.31 -17.51 -7.48
C ALA A 439 -23.95 -17.92 -8.10
N LEU A 440 -22.94 -17.04 -8.05
CA LEU A 440 -21.63 -17.27 -8.69
C LEU A 440 -20.57 -17.91 -7.77
N SER A 441 -20.88 -18.20 -6.50
CA SER A 441 -19.89 -18.72 -5.55
C SER A 441 -20.09 -20.21 -5.22
N HIS A 442 -19.17 -21.07 -5.67
CA HIS A 442 -19.12 -22.47 -5.25
C HIS A 442 -18.99 -22.61 -3.72
N ARG A 443 -19.52 -23.72 -3.19
CA ARG A 443 -19.85 -24.01 -1.77
C ARG A 443 -18.82 -23.61 -0.69
N ALA A 444 -17.53 -23.45 -0.99
CA ALA A 444 -16.51 -23.03 -0.02
C ALA A 444 -16.26 -21.51 0.01
N SER A 445 -16.42 -20.84 -1.14
CA SER A 445 -16.20 -19.41 -1.29
C SER A 445 -17.29 -18.58 -0.61
N PHE A 446 -18.53 -19.08 -0.61
CA PHE A 446 -19.65 -18.45 0.08
C PHE A 446 -19.41 -18.38 1.59
N VAL A 447 -18.93 -19.47 2.21
CA VAL A 447 -18.63 -19.53 3.64
C VAL A 447 -17.48 -18.59 4.00
N LEU A 448 -16.45 -18.50 3.14
CA LEU A 448 -15.32 -17.59 3.36
C LEU A 448 -15.73 -16.12 3.21
N VAL A 449 -16.53 -15.77 2.21
CA VAL A 449 -17.06 -14.41 2.00
C VAL A 449 -17.98 -14.02 3.15
N LEU A 450 -18.87 -14.92 3.59
CA LEU A 450 -19.74 -14.69 4.73
C LEU A 450 -18.94 -14.53 6.03
N PHE A 451 -17.87 -15.33 6.21
CA PHE A 451 -16.98 -15.24 7.37
C PHE A 451 -16.18 -13.94 7.38
N VAL A 452 -15.67 -13.49 6.23
CA VAL A 452 -14.97 -12.20 6.09
C VAL A 452 -15.94 -11.04 6.32
N ALA A 453 -17.15 -11.10 5.75
CA ALA A 453 -18.19 -10.10 5.98
C ALA A 453 -18.60 -10.04 7.46
N LEU A 454 -18.81 -11.18 8.11
CA LEU A 454 -19.09 -11.29 9.55
C LEU A 454 -17.93 -10.78 10.39
N SER A 455 -16.67 -11.05 10.01
CA SER A 455 -15.48 -10.56 10.70
C SER A 455 -15.34 -9.03 10.59
N VAL A 456 -15.62 -8.48 9.41
CA VAL A 456 -15.63 -7.03 9.16
C VAL A 456 -16.77 -6.35 9.93
N LEU A 457 -17.97 -6.92 9.92
CA LEU A 457 -19.11 -6.45 10.72
C LEU A 457 -18.79 -6.52 12.22
N THR A 458 -18.19 -7.61 12.69
CA THR A 458 -17.79 -7.76 14.08
C THR A 458 -16.74 -6.71 14.47
N MET A 459 -15.73 -6.46 13.63
CA MET A 459 -14.76 -5.39 13.88
C MET A 459 -15.38 -3.99 13.86
N TYR A 460 -16.33 -3.74 12.96
CA TYR A 460 -17.09 -2.50 12.90
C TYR A 460 -17.90 -2.26 14.19
N PHE A 461 -18.65 -3.27 14.65
CA PHE A 461 -19.44 -3.19 15.88
C PHE A 461 -18.60 -3.16 17.15
N LEU A 462 -17.46 -3.86 17.19
CA LEU A 462 -16.51 -3.76 18.32
C LEU A 462 -15.86 -2.38 18.41
N LYS A 463 -15.58 -1.74 17.27
CA LYS A 463 -15.08 -0.37 17.23
C LYS A 463 -16.14 0.62 17.72
N ARG A 464 -17.39 0.47 17.25
CA ARG A 464 -18.51 1.31 17.65
C ARG A 464 -18.92 1.12 19.12
N SER A 465 -18.84 -0.12 19.63
CA SER A 465 -19.07 -0.43 21.05
C SER A 465 -18.02 0.19 21.99
N LYS A 466 -16.84 0.55 21.47
CA LYS A 466 -15.82 1.28 22.24
C LYS A 466 -16.12 2.79 22.33
N GLU A 467 -16.94 3.29 21.43
CA GLU A 467 -17.34 4.70 21.34
C GLU A 467 -18.66 4.94 22.10
N ASP A 468 -19.60 3.99 22.07
CA ASP A 468 -20.88 4.05 22.79
C ASP A 468 -20.87 3.16 24.05
N GLY A 469 -20.57 3.75 25.21
CA GLY A 469 -20.41 3.05 26.51
C GLY A 469 -21.63 2.27 27.07
N GLY A 470 -22.74 2.17 26.33
CA GLY A 470 -23.96 1.45 26.75
C GLY A 470 -24.42 0.30 25.85
N GLY A 471 -23.85 0.13 24.64
CA GLY A 471 -24.34 -0.83 23.64
C GLY A 471 -23.62 -2.20 23.62
N ALA A 472 -22.68 -2.43 24.53
CA ALA A 472 -21.77 -3.59 24.45
C ALA A 472 -22.50 -4.94 24.58
N ILE A 473 -23.54 -5.02 25.41
CA ILE A 473 -24.25 -6.28 25.69
C ILE A 473 -25.18 -6.67 24.54
N THR A 474 -25.89 -5.71 23.94
CA THR A 474 -26.74 -5.94 22.77
C THR A 474 -25.92 -6.27 21.52
N ASN A 475 -24.76 -5.63 21.33
CA ASN A 475 -23.84 -5.93 20.23
C ASN A 475 -23.14 -7.29 20.40
N LEU A 476 -22.77 -7.68 21.63
CA LEU A 476 -22.25 -9.03 21.92
C LEU A 476 -23.32 -10.10 21.74
N GLY A 477 -24.57 -9.82 22.13
CA GLY A 477 -25.72 -10.68 21.88
C GLY A 477 -25.99 -10.89 20.38
N LEU A 478 -25.88 -9.83 19.57
CA LEU A 478 -26.01 -9.90 18.11
C LEU A 478 -24.88 -10.73 17.48
N VAL A 479 -23.63 -10.55 17.92
CA VAL A 479 -22.48 -11.36 17.48
C VAL A 479 -22.66 -12.83 17.86
N PHE A 480 -23.16 -13.12 19.06
CA PHE A 480 -23.45 -14.48 19.52
C PHE A 480 -24.58 -15.13 18.72
N LEU A 481 -25.66 -14.39 18.44
CA LEU A 481 -26.78 -14.85 17.62
C LEU A 481 -26.37 -15.09 16.17
N LEU A 482 -25.56 -14.20 15.58
CA LEU A 482 -25.02 -14.36 14.23
C LEU A 482 -24.05 -15.55 14.16
N SER A 483 -23.22 -15.75 15.18
CA SER A 483 -22.33 -16.92 15.28
C SER A 483 -23.10 -18.23 15.46
N ASN A 484 -24.19 -18.24 16.23
CA ASN A 484 -25.03 -19.43 16.42
C ASN A 484 -25.85 -19.76 15.17
N SER A 485 -26.42 -18.75 14.51
CA SER A 485 -27.12 -18.92 13.23
C SER A 485 -26.17 -19.40 12.13
N PHE A 486 -24.94 -18.88 12.09
CA PHE A 486 -23.87 -19.37 11.22
C PHE A 486 -23.50 -20.82 11.53
N SER A 487 -23.39 -21.20 12.81
CA SER A 487 -23.13 -22.59 13.23
C SER A 487 -24.23 -23.55 12.79
N ARG A 488 -25.50 -23.16 12.88
CA ARG A 488 -26.65 -23.96 12.44
C ARG A 488 -26.73 -24.09 10.92
N LEU A 489 -26.39 -23.03 10.18
CA LEU A 489 -26.25 -23.05 8.72
C LEU A 489 -25.09 -23.95 8.25
N CYS A 490 -23.96 -23.95 8.96
CA CYS A 490 -22.86 -24.88 8.69
C CYS A 490 -23.24 -26.34 9.02
N GLN A 491 -24.03 -26.58 10.08
CA GLN A 491 -24.53 -27.92 10.44
C GLN A 491 -25.40 -28.53 9.33
N SER A 492 -26.29 -27.76 8.72
CA SER A 492 -27.17 -28.28 7.67
C SER A 492 -26.48 -28.51 6.32
N TRP A 493 -25.29 -27.92 6.08
CA TRP A 493 -24.59 -27.96 4.79
C TRP A 493 -23.31 -28.82 4.74
N ILE A 494 -22.62 -29.06 5.87
CA ILE A 494 -21.26 -29.68 5.88
C ILE A 494 -21.23 -31.09 6.51
N GLY A 495 -22.26 -31.49 7.27
CA GLY A 495 -22.49 -32.89 7.66
C GLY A 495 -21.37 -33.61 8.43
N THR A 496 -20.40 -32.92 9.03
CA THR A 496 -19.26 -33.56 9.72
C THR A 496 -19.02 -33.01 11.13
N GLU A 497 -19.22 -33.86 12.14
CA GLU A 497 -19.13 -33.51 13.56
C GLU A 497 -17.72 -33.10 14.04
N ARG A 498 -16.65 -33.38 13.29
CA ARG A 498 -15.28 -33.09 13.72
C ARG A 498 -14.89 -31.60 13.61
N CYS A 499 -15.43 -30.88 12.63
CA CYS A 499 -15.19 -29.44 12.47
C CYS A 499 -15.87 -28.61 13.58
N TYR A 500 -16.97 -29.16 14.11
CA TYR A 500 -17.82 -28.56 15.15
C TYR A 500 -17.12 -28.41 16.50
N SER A 501 -16.35 -29.43 16.94
CA SER A 501 -15.67 -29.37 18.24
C SER A 501 -14.57 -28.30 18.31
N TRP A 502 -13.93 -28.00 17.18
CA TRP A 502 -12.85 -27.02 17.09
C TRP A 502 -13.37 -25.58 17.05
N LEU A 503 -14.39 -25.30 16.24
CA LEU A 503 -15.00 -23.97 16.11
C LEU A 503 -15.75 -23.55 17.38
N GLN A 504 -16.50 -24.46 18.02
CA GLN A 504 -17.14 -24.16 19.30
C GLN A 504 -16.11 -23.86 20.40
N ARG A 505 -15.03 -24.64 20.50
CA ARG A 505 -13.97 -24.38 21.49
C ARG A 505 -13.30 -23.04 21.25
N PHE A 506 -13.05 -22.65 19.99
CA PHE A 506 -12.43 -21.38 19.66
C PHE A 506 -13.33 -20.17 19.97
N CYS A 507 -14.61 -20.24 19.63
CA CYS A 507 -15.57 -19.17 19.93
C CYS A 507 -15.87 -19.05 21.43
N VAL A 508 -15.98 -20.18 22.15
CA VAL A 508 -16.19 -20.20 23.60
C VAL A 508 -14.95 -19.69 24.33
N LEU A 509 -13.74 -20.09 23.91
CA LEU A 509 -12.49 -19.54 24.45
C LEU A 509 -12.36 -18.04 24.19
N GLY A 510 -12.72 -17.56 22.99
CA GLY A 510 -12.74 -16.13 22.65
C GLY A 510 -13.73 -15.33 23.50
N CYS A 511 -14.94 -15.87 23.71
CA CYS A 511 -15.96 -15.24 24.56
C CYS A 511 -15.58 -15.26 26.04
N ILE A 512 -14.98 -16.35 26.55
CA ILE A 512 -14.49 -16.44 27.93
C ILE A 512 -13.32 -15.46 28.14
N HIS A 513 -12.43 -15.29 27.14
CA HIS A 513 -11.31 -14.37 27.22
C HIS A 513 -11.77 -12.90 27.17
N ALA A 514 -12.76 -12.58 26.33
CA ALA A 514 -13.40 -11.27 26.26
C ALA A 514 -14.18 -10.95 27.55
N ALA A 515 -14.93 -11.93 28.09
CA ALA A 515 -15.66 -11.79 29.35
C ALA A 515 -14.73 -11.63 30.56
N LYS A 516 -13.60 -12.37 30.61
CA LYS A 516 -12.56 -12.18 31.64
C LYS A 516 -11.93 -10.79 31.57
N ARG A 517 -11.66 -10.27 30.37
CA ARG A 517 -11.14 -8.90 30.17
C ARG A 517 -12.13 -7.81 30.56
N LEU A 518 -13.43 -8.03 30.32
CA LEU A 518 -14.49 -7.13 30.77
C LEU A 518 -14.66 -7.17 32.29
N LYS A 519 -14.54 -8.36 32.91
CA LYS A 519 -14.60 -8.52 34.37
C LYS A 519 -13.42 -7.85 35.10
N THR A 520 -12.21 -7.88 34.51
CA THR A 520 -11.05 -7.16 35.06
C THR A 520 -11.19 -5.63 34.97
N ASN A 521 -11.92 -5.11 33.97
CA ASN A 521 -12.20 -3.67 33.89
C ASN A 521 -13.34 -3.22 34.80
N PHE A 522 -14.29 -4.11 35.12
CA PHE A 522 -15.38 -3.83 36.06
C PHE A 522 -14.94 -3.82 37.54
N HIS A 523 -13.85 -4.49 37.91
CA HIS A 523 -13.31 -4.43 39.28
C HIS A 523 -12.43 -3.20 39.56
N GLN A 524 -12.13 -2.37 38.55
CA GLN A 524 -11.43 -1.09 38.74
C GLN A 524 -12.35 0.14 38.72
N GLY A 525 -13.66 -0.05 38.58
CA GLY A 525 -14.66 1.02 38.65
C GLY A 525 -15.67 0.75 39.76
N THR A 526 -15.41 1.26 40.95
CA THR A 526 -16.39 1.31 42.04
C THR A 526 -17.64 2.07 41.59
N ILE A 527 -18.77 1.45 41.92
CA ILE A 527 -20.16 1.85 41.71
C ILE A 527 -20.47 3.25 42.28
N ARG A 528 -21.13 4.09 41.49
CA ARG A 528 -22.47 4.63 41.78
C ARG A 528 -23.26 4.80 40.49
#